data_AF-W2MC03-F1
#
_entry.id   AF-W2MC03-F1
#
_cell.length_a   1.000
_cell.length_b   1.000
_cell.length_c   1.000
_cell.angle_alpha   90.00
_cell.angle_beta   90.00
_cell.angle_gamma   90.00
#
_symmetry.space_group_name_H-M   'P 1'
#
loop_
_entity.id
_entity.type
_entity.pdbx_description
1 polymer ?
#
loop_
_entity_poly.entity_id
_entity_poly.type
_entity_poly.pdbx_seq_one_letter_code
_entity_poly.pdbx_strand_id
1 'polypeptide(L)'
;MEAQLASLCVKWQENLPDPAIRESACMAAKAKWISSQAEQVNRSLKDQVLQQQLYLASLQHFMTQSPFLTPSRSKELFDGMHGYSELTMAMSDAQRISHLQSQCDLGVRLVPALMGRFTRQHLPSATFSNPFSHTSVMADGNYTYVSNILLCRIPHRSLEVAVGAALHYFQNLSTELKIHVGVQCELEMMQDLGEARAYTQMRYRNGPKFCSTSNTTLAARITPESAIVVADFVDRDARYPIDRTSGGRVGLDSCLSLLMTSERDPMTGQEHVLVQRLSVNRYNLPPSSPRLHDEIRSTLPWFNGDLFMEVICRQLEHGSPARTLPSC
;
A
#
# COMPACT_ATOMS: atom_id res chain seq x y z
N MET A 1 31.31 42.61 -31.73
CA MET A 1 32.47 42.15 -30.94
C MET A 1 33.77 42.65 -31.58
N GLU A 2 34.05 42.26 -32.82
CA GLU A 2 35.23 42.75 -33.58
C GLU A 2 35.30 44.28 -33.63
N ALA A 3 34.18 44.97 -33.81
CA ALA A 3 34.13 46.43 -33.85
C ALA A 3 34.52 47.13 -32.52
N GLN A 4 34.14 46.57 -31.37
CA GLN A 4 34.48 47.15 -30.05
C GLN A 4 35.93 46.83 -29.65
N LEU A 5 36.41 45.63 -29.99
CA LEU A 5 37.81 45.23 -29.80
C LEU A 5 38.73 46.05 -30.71
N ALA A 6 38.36 46.21 -31.99
CA ALA A 6 39.09 47.04 -32.95
C ALA A 6 39.16 48.50 -32.51
N SER A 7 38.06 49.06 -31.99
CA SER A 7 38.04 50.42 -31.43
C SER A 7 38.96 50.58 -30.21
N LEU A 8 39.03 49.58 -29.33
CA LEU A 8 39.96 49.58 -28.19
C LEU A 8 41.41 49.42 -28.63
N CYS A 9 41.68 48.55 -29.61
CA CYS A 9 43.01 48.36 -30.19
C CYS A 9 43.55 49.64 -30.84
N VAL A 10 42.72 50.39 -31.58
CA VAL A 10 43.09 51.69 -32.17
C VAL A 10 43.42 52.71 -31.07
N LYS A 11 42.58 52.81 -30.03
CA LYS A 11 42.83 53.72 -28.89
C LYS A 11 44.10 53.36 -28.11
N TRP A 12 44.41 52.08 -27.97
CA TRP A 12 45.65 51.62 -27.32
C TRP A 12 46.89 51.86 -28.18
N GLN A 13 46.77 51.77 -29.52
CA GLN A 13 47.88 52.10 -30.43
C GLN A 13 48.27 53.58 -30.36
N GLU A 14 47.31 54.48 -30.14
CA GLU A 14 47.55 55.92 -30.03
C GLU A 14 48.13 56.35 -28.68
N ASN A 15 47.77 55.67 -27.59
CA ASN A 15 48.05 56.12 -26.22
C ASN A 15 49.07 55.25 -25.44
N LEU A 16 49.43 54.06 -25.95
CA LEU A 16 50.39 53.15 -25.30
C LEU A 16 51.55 52.84 -26.28
N PRO A 17 52.69 53.56 -26.20
CA PRO A 17 53.78 53.39 -27.16
C PRO A 17 54.56 52.06 -26.97
N ASP A 18 54.58 51.51 -25.76
CA ASP A 18 55.28 50.25 -25.46
C ASP A 18 54.49 49.01 -25.97
N PRO A 19 55.07 48.19 -26.86
CA PRO A 19 54.46 46.94 -27.32
C PRO A 19 54.09 45.96 -26.19
N ALA A 20 54.92 45.82 -25.15
CA ALA A 20 54.70 44.84 -24.08
C ALA A 20 53.50 45.24 -23.20
N ILE A 21 53.34 46.54 -22.94
CA ILE A 21 52.20 47.09 -22.19
C ILE A 21 50.90 46.92 -22.99
N ARG A 22 50.94 47.06 -24.33
CA ARG A 22 49.76 46.83 -25.19
C ARG A 22 49.31 45.38 -25.22
N GLU A 23 50.23 44.43 -25.27
CA GLU A 23 49.91 43.00 -25.22
C GLU A 23 49.26 42.63 -23.88
N SER A 24 49.82 43.13 -22.78
CA SER A 24 49.24 42.95 -21.44
C SER A 24 47.83 43.56 -21.33
N ALA A 25 47.62 44.77 -21.85
CA ALA A 25 46.30 45.41 -21.87
C ALA A 25 45.27 44.62 -22.69
N CYS A 26 45.67 44.06 -23.84
CA CYS A 26 44.83 43.21 -24.68
C CYS A 26 44.45 41.90 -23.94
N MET A 27 45.43 41.25 -23.30
CA MET A 27 45.20 40.04 -22.51
C MET A 27 44.28 40.31 -21.30
N ALA A 28 44.47 41.43 -20.60
CA ALA A 28 43.62 41.83 -19.48
C ALA A 28 42.19 42.15 -19.94
N ALA A 29 42.01 42.81 -21.10
CA ALA A 29 40.70 43.08 -21.64
C ALA A 29 39.97 41.80 -22.10
N LYS A 30 40.69 40.86 -22.71
CA LYS A 30 40.16 39.54 -23.05
C LYS A 30 39.74 38.78 -21.79
N ALA A 31 40.58 38.76 -20.75
CA ALA A 31 40.26 38.13 -19.46
C ALA A 31 39.05 38.78 -18.78
N LYS A 32 38.98 40.11 -18.75
CA LYS A 32 37.83 40.87 -18.21
C LYS A 32 36.54 40.53 -18.96
N TRP A 33 36.60 40.41 -20.28
CA TRP A 33 35.44 40.06 -21.10
C TRP A 33 34.96 38.63 -20.82
N ILE A 34 35.88 37.65 -20.78
CA ILE A 34 35.56 36.27 -20.43
C ILE A 34 34.92 36.21 -19.04
N SER A 35 35.50 36.92 -18.06
CA SER A 35 34.95 37.00 -16.70
C SER A 35 33.56 37.63 -16.68
N SER A 36 33.34 38.72 -17.43
CA SER A 36 32.04 39.40 -17.51
C SER A 36 30.97 38.50 -18.12
N GLN A 37 31.31 37.70 -19.13
CA GLN A 37 30.38 36.72 -19.71
C GLN A 37 30.06 35.61 -18.71
N ALA A 38 31.08 35.08 -18.04
CA ALA A 38 30.90 34.04 -17.02
C ALA A 38 30.02 34.55 -15.86
N GLU A 39 30.20 35.79 -15.41
CA GLU A 39 29.35 36.41 -14.40
C GLU A 39 27.90 36.58 -14.87
N GLN A 40 27.68 36.99 -16.12
CA GLN A 40 26.34 37.15 -16.67
C GLN A 40 25.60 35.82 -16.75
N VAL A 41 26.27 34.76 -17.23
CA VAL A 41 25.71 33.41 -17.26
C VAL A 41 25.44 32.91 -15.83
N ASN A 42 26.37 33.13 -14.90
CA ASN A 42 26.19 32.73 -13.50
C ASN A 42 24.99 33.43 -12.84
N ARG A 43 24.79 34.73 -13.09
CA ARG A 43 23.60 35.45 -12.61
C ARG A 43 22.32 34.85 -13.18
N SER A 44 22.27 34.61 -14.50
CA SER A 44 21.12 33.98 -15.14
C SER A 44 20.80 32.59 -14.58
N LEU A 45 21.82 31.78 -14.29
CA LEU A 45 21.63 30.46 -13.69
C LEU A 45 21.10 30.58 -12.25
N LYS A 46 21.60 31.53 -11.47
CA LYS A 46 21.10 31.78 -10.10
C LYS A 46 19.64 32.21 -10.11
N ASP A 47 19.24 33.07 -11.05
CA ASP A 47 17.85 33.51 -11.19
C ASP A 47 16.93 32.34 -11.57
N GLN A 48 17.37 31.46 -12.48
CA GLN A 48 16.63 30.25 -12.83
C GLN A 48 16.49 29.28 -11.64
N VAL A 49 17.55 29.08 -10.87
CA VAL A 49 17.52 28.26 -9.66
C VAL A 49 16.54 28.85 -8.63
N LEU A 50 16.56 30.16 -8.42
CA LEU A 50 15.62 30.83 -7.53
C LEU A 50 14.18 30.63 -8.00
N GLN A 51 13.92 30.78 -9.30
CA GLN A 51 12.59 30.56 -9.87
C GLN A 51 12.11 29.12 -9.67
N GLN A 52 12.98 28.13 -9.86
CA GLN A 52 12.67 26.72 -9.60
C GLN A 52 12.37 26.47 -8.11
N GLN A 53 13.16 27.06 -7.21
CA GLN A 53 12.93 26.96 -5.76
C GLN A 53 11.58 27.56 -5.36
N LEU A 54 11.22 28.73 -5.90
CA LEU A 54 9.92 29.38 -5.66
C LEU A 54 8.75 28.53 -6.19
N TYR A 55 8.92 27.90 -7.36
CA TYR A 55 7.91 27.00 -7.92
C TYR A 55 7.71 25.76 -7.03
N LEU A 56 8.79 25.15 -6.56
CA LEU A 56 8.73 24.02 -5.64
C LEU A 56 8.07 24.40 -4.30
N ALA A 57 8.42 25.56 -3.74
CA ALA A 57 7.79 26.07 -2.53
C ALA A 57 6.28 26.31 -2.72
N SER A 58 5.87 26.79 -3.89
CA SER A 58 4.46 26.97 -4.24
C SER A 58 3.72 25.63 -4.33
N LEU A 59 4.33 24.61 -4.95
CA LEU A 59 3.77 23.26 -4.97
C LEU A 59 3.65 22.68 -3.56
N GLN A 60 4.68 22.83 -2.71
CA GLN A 60 4.63 22.40 -1.31
C GLN A 60 3.48 23.09 -0.56
N HIS A 61 3.30 24.40 -0.75
CA HIS A 61 2.21 25.16 -0.16
C HIS A 61 0.83 24.67 -0.64
N PHE A 62 0.63 24.50 -1.94
CA PHE A 62 -0.62 23.98 -2.47
C PHE A 62 -0.90 22.54 -2.03
N MET A 63 0.15 21.72 -1.89
CA MET A 63 0.03 20.41 -1.26
C MET A 63 -0.50 20.57 0.16
N THR A 64 0.10 21.41 1.02
CA THR A 64 -0.35 21.64 2.42
C THR A 64 -1.82 22.03 2.58
N GLN A 65 -2.39 22.67 1.56
CA GLN A 65 -3.79 23.10 1.55
C GLN A 65 -4.75 22.11 0.90
N SER A 66 -4.21 21.05 0.27
CA SER A 66 -5.02 20.06 -0.41
C SER A 66 -5.82 19.23 0.59
N PRO A 67 -7.13 19.03 0.39
CA PRO A 67 -7.93 18.12 1.23
C PRO A 67 -7.49 16.65 1.10
N PHE A 68 -6.71 16.32 0.07
CA PHE A 68 -6.11 15.00 -0.16
C PHE A 68 -4.83 14.76 0.65
N LEU A 69 -4.36 15.75 1.40
CA LEU A 69 -3.07 15.72 2.08
C LEU A 69 -3.15 15.19 3.52
N THR A 70 -4.29 14.64 3.96
CA THR A 70 -4.25 13.78 5.15
C THR A 70 -3.23 12.69 4.82
N PRO A 71 -2.07 12.65 5.49
CA PRO A 71 -1.00 11.76 5.07
C PRO A 71 -1.54 10.35 5.07
N SER A 72 -1.41 9.67 3.94
CA SER A 72 -1.81 8.28 3.85
C SER A 72 -1.13 7.50 4.98
N ARG A 73 -1.93 6.83 5.80
CA ARG A 73 -1.44 5.99 6.90
C ARG A 73 -1.18 4.55 6.43
N SER A 74 -1.08 4.31 5.11
CA SER A 74 -0.91 2.95 4.56
C SER A 74 0.32 2.24 5.10
N LYS A 75 1.46 2.95 5.23
CA LYS A 75 2.68 2.37 5.80
C LYS A 75 2.54 2.09 7.30
N GLU A 76 1.96 3.02 8.06
CA GLU A 76 1.70 2.83 9.49
C GLU A 76 0.74 1.65 9.74
N LEU A 77 -0.26 1.48 8.87
CA LEU A 77 -1.18 0.35 8.91
C LEU A 77 -0.45 -0.96 8.55
N PHE A 78 0.39 -0.94 7.51
CA PHE A 78 1.25 -2.07 7.14
C PHE A 78 2.13 -2.50 8.33
N ASP A 79 2.88 -1.56 8.91
CA ASP A 79 3.80 -1.81 10.03
C ASP A 79 3.04 -2.29 11.29
N GLY A 80 1.76 -1.94 11.43
CA GLY A 80 0.90 -2.42 12.50
C GLY A 80 0.33 -3.82 12.27
N MET A 81 0.06 -4.19 11.01
CA MET A 81 -0.54 -5.48 10.66
C MET A 81 0.49 -6.59 10.44
N HIS A 82 1.68 -6.24 9.95
CA HIS A 82 2.69 -7.19 9.54
C HIS A 82 3.89 -7.20 10.50
N GLY A 83 4.28 -8.38 10.95
CA GLY A 83 5.54 -8.61 11.64
C GLY A 83 6.51 -9.37 10.75
N TYR A 84 7.77 -8.92 10.67
CA TYR A 84 8.79 -9.58 9.86
C TYR A 84 8.89 -11.07 10.21
N SER A 85 8.78 -11.93 9.21
CA SER A 85 8.73 -13.39 9.39
C SER A 85 9.65 -14.10 8.39
N GLU A 86 10.67 -14.77 8.92
CA GLU A 86 11.66 -15.52 8.13
C GLU A 86 11.81 -16.95 8.64
N LEU A 87 11.57 -17.90 7.74
CA LEU A 87 11.68 -19.34 7.99
C LEU A 87 12.95 -19.85 7.32
N THR A 88 13.99 -20.08 8.14
CA THR A 88 15.31 -20.49 7.65
C THR A 88 15.41 -22.01 7.48
N MET A 89 16.37 -22.48 6.68
CA MET A 89 16.64 -23.92 6.54
C MET A 89 17.10 -24.60 7.83
N ALA A 90 17.64 -23.84 8.78
CA ALA A 90 18.16 -24.39 10.04
C ALA A 90 17.06 -24.76 11.05
N MET A 91 15.83 -24.29 10.84
CA MET A 91 14.72 -24.56 11.73
C MET A 91 14.22 -26.00 11.57
N SER A 92 14.05 -26.69 12.70
CA SER A 92 13.33 -27.97 12.70
C SER A 92 11.85 -27.77 12.36
N ASP A 93 11.16 -28.85 11.97
CA ASP A 93 9.72 -28.79 11.68
C ASP A 93 8.90 -28.26 12.86
N ALA A 94 9.24 -28.68 14.08
CA ALA A 94 8.57 -28.21 15.30
C ALA A 94 8.80 -26.71 15.54
N GLN A 95 10.03 -26.22 15.35
CA GLN A 95 10.34 -24.79 15.48
C GLN A 95 9.62 -23.95 14.42
N ARG A 96 9.55 -24.46 13.19
CA ARG A 96 8.86 -23.81 12.09
C ARG A 96 7.36 -23.69 12.36
N ILE A 97 6.71 -24.79 12.78
CA ILE A 97 5.28 -24.79 13.13
C ILE A 97 5.02 -23.83 14.29
N SER A 98 5.84 -23.89 15.34
CA SER A 98 5.72 -23.01 16.50
C SER A 98 5.87 -21.53 16.15
N HIS A 99 6.79 -21.18 15.24
CA HIS A 99 6.95 -19.82 14.73
C HIS A 99 5.70 -19.33 13.98
N LEU A 100 5.17 -20.15 13.06
CA LEU A 100 3.97 -19.83 12.29
C LEU A 100 2.73 -19.69 13.18
N GLN A 101 2.56 -20.57 14.16
CA GLN A 101 1.49 -20.48 15.16
C GLN A 101 1.61 -19.21 16.01
N SER A 102 2.83 -18.87 16.44
CA SER A 102 3.09 -17.64 17.20
C SER A 102 2.75 -16.38 16.40
N GLN A 103 3.04 -16.37 15.10
CA GLN A 103 2.66 -15.27 14.20
C GLN A 103 1.13 -15.15 14.10
N CYS A 104 0.42 -16.27 13.91
CA CYS A 104 -1.05 -16.31 13.89
C CYS A 104 -1.65 -15.76 15.19
N ASP A 105 -1.15 -16.21 16.34
CA ASP A 105 -1.61 -15.80 17.67
C ASP A 105 -1.36 -14.33 17.96
N LEU A 106 -0.21 -13.81 17.53
CA LEU A 106 0.10 -12.39 17.64
C LEU A 106 -0.86 -11.58 16.78
N GLY A 107 -1.06 -11.96 15.51
CA GLY A 107 -1.97 -11.28 14.59
C GLY A 107 -3.38 -11.20 15.16
N VAL A 108 -3.97 -12.33 15.55
CA VAL A 108 -5.32 -12.41 16.13
C VAL A 108 -5.45 -11.56 17.41
N ARG A 109 -4.40 -11.48 18.23
CA ARG A 109 -4.39 -10.68 19.46
C ARG A 109 -4.35 -9.18 19.19
N LEU A 110 -3.64 -8.74 18.16
CA LEU A 110 -3.44 -7.32 17.84
C LEU A 110 -4.64 -6.69 17.12
N VAL A 111 -5.47 -7.49 16.43
CA VAL A 111 -6.61 -6.98 15.64
C VAL A 111 -7.48 -5.97 16.38
N PRO A 112 -8.00 -6.22 17.60
CA PRO A 112 -8.87 -5.25 18.28
C PRO A 112 -8.19 -3.90 18.53
N ALA A 113 -6.91 -3.89 18.88
CA ALA A 113 -6.13 -2.67 19.09
C ALA A 113 -5.89 -1.93 17.77
N LEU A 114 -5.58 -2.65 16.69
CA LEU A 114 -5.43 -2.08 15.35
C LEU A 114 -6.74 -1.45 14.86
N MET A 115 -7.86 -2.16 15.01
CA MET A 115 -9.19 -1.63 14.69
C MET A 115 -9.43 -0.33 15.47
N GLY A 116 -9.26 -0.35 16.80
CA GLY A 116 -9.41 0.83 17.63
C GLY A 116 -8.54 2.03 17.21
N ARG A 117 -7.35 1.80 16.64
CA ARG A 117 -6.44 2.86 16.16
C ARG A 117 -6.82 3.43 14.80
N PHE A 118 -7.31 2.61 13.88
CA PHE A 118 -7.52 3.01 12.48
C PHE A 118 -8.99 3.23 12.11
N THR A 119 -9.94 2.57 12.78
CA THR A 119 -11.37 2.63 12.41
C THR A 119 -12.17 3.59 13.28
N ARG A 120 -11.74 3.85 14.52
CA ARG A 120 -12.52 4.58 15.54
C ARG A 120 -13.05 5.94 15.05
N GLN A 121 -12.21 6.71 14.36
CA GLN A 121 -12.60 8.03 13.84
C GLN A 121 -13.63 7.95 12.69
N HIS A 122 -13.76 6.80 12.05
CA HIS A 122 -14.64 6.58 10.89
C HIS A 122 -15.92 5.80 11.24
N LEU A 123 -16.02 5.22 12.44
CA LEU A 123 -17.22 4.51 12.91
C LEU A 123 -18.53 5.30 12.80
N PRO A 124 -18.56 6.63 13.06
CA PRO A 124 -19.78 7.43 12.87
C PRO A 124 -20.17 7.60 11.39
N SER A 125 -19.22 7.46 10.47
CA SER A 125 -19.45 7.62 9.02
C SER A 125 -20.04 6.36 8.38
N ALA A 126 -19.80 5.19 8.96
CA ALA A 126 -20.52 3.98 8.60
C ALA A 126 -21.94 4.08 9.17
N THR A 127 -22.96 3.78 8.38
CA THR A 127 -24.36 3.71 8.80
C THR A 127 -24.96 2.39 8.29
N PHE A 128 -26.18 2.06 8.73
CA PHE A 128 -26.88 0.87 8.22
C PHE A 128 -27.17 0.94 6.72
N SER A 129 -27.41 2.16 6.19
CA SER A 129 -27.71 2.38 4.78
C SER A 129 -26.47 2.62 3.92
N ASN A 130 -25.35 2.99 4.54
CA ASN A 130 -24.13 3.33 3.81
C ASN A 130 -22.88 2.79 4.53
N PRO A 131 -22.23 1.74 4.00
CA PRO A 131 -20.93 1.30 4.51
C PRO A 131 -19.88 2.38 4.26
N PHE A 132 -18.89 2.48 5.14
CA PHE A 132 -17.74 3.34 4.94
C PHE A 132 -16.61 2.52 4.33
N SER A 133 -16.08 2.95 3.18
CA SER A 133 -14.88 2.39 2.58
C SER A 133 -13.91 3.52 2.20
N HIS A 134 -12.66 3.41 2.62
CA HIS A 134 -11.63 4.38 2.31
C HIS A 134 -10.34 3.70 1.86
N THR A 135 -9.97 3.92 0.61
CA THR A 135 -8.72 3.43 0.02
C THR A 135 -7.70 4.56 -0.03
N SER A 136 -6.48 4.25 0.39
CA SER A 136 -5.36 5.19 0.41
C SER A 136 -4.11 4.54 -0.16
N VAL A 137 -3.23 5.36 -0.76
CA VAL A 137 -1.99 4.91 -1.39
C VAL A 137 -0.82 5.71 -0.82
N MET A 138 0.29 5.04 -0.53
CA MET A 138 1.55 5.64 -0.09
C MET A 138 2.72 4.92 -0.75
N ALA A 139 3.85 5.59 -0.94
CA ALA A 139 5.11 4.94 -1.31
C ALA A 139 6.25 5.40 -0.39
N ASP A 140 7.20 4.51 -0.09
CA ASP A 140 8.35 4.80 0.79
C ASP A 140 9.71 4.73 0.09
N GLY A 141 9.69 4.80 -1.24
CA GLY A 141 10.87 4.71 -2.11
C GLY A 141 11.21 3.28 -2.56
N ASN A 142 10.91 2.28 -1.73
CA ASN A 142 11.13 0.86 -2.07
C ASN A 142 9.84 0.19 -2.52
N TYR A 143 8.73 0.50 -1.86
CA TYR A 143 7.44 -0.13 -2.10
C TYR A 143 6.33 0.89 -2.28
N THR A 144 5.27 0.47 -2.97
CA THR A 144 3.98 1.15 -2.95
C THR A 144 3.00 0.35 -2.09
N TYR A 145 2.40 1.02 -1.12
CA TYR A 145 1.39 0.49 -0.21
C TYR A 145 0.03 1.00 -0.63
N VAL A 146 -0.91 0.09 -0.81
CA VAL A 146 -2.32 0.40 -1.03
C VAL A 146 -3.06 -0.19 0.14
N SER A 147 -3.78 0.65 0.89
CA SER A 147 -4.53 0.23 2.08
C SER A 147 -6.01 0.52 1.92
N ASN A 148 -6.86 -0.31 2.49
CA ASN A 148 -8.29 -0.05 2.59
C ASN A 148 -8.81 -0.29 4.02
N ILE A 149 -9.70 0.61 4.44
CA ILE A 149 -10.51 0.49 5.64
C ILE A 149 -11.97 0.35 5.19
N LEU A 150 -12.61 -0.76 5.57
CA LEU A 150 -14.03 -1.00 5.35
C LEU A 150 -14.72 -1.15 6.71
N LEU A 151 -15.82 -0.42 6.89
CA LEU A 151 -16.71 -0.50 8.04
C LEU A 151 -18.14 -0.65 7.55
N CYS A 152 -18.83 -1.69 8.00
CA CYS A 152 -20.24 -1.87 7.70
C CYS A 152 -21.00 -2.40 8.92
N ARG A 153 -22.31 -2.16 8.94
CA ARG A 153 -23.22 -2.71 9.94
C ARG A 153 -24.22 -3.61 9.24
N ILE A 154 -24.25 -4.87 9.64
CA ILE A 154 -25.22 -5.85 9.14
C ILE A 154 -26.41 -5.81 10.10
N PRO A 155 -27.57 -5.27 9.68
CA PRO A 155 -28.73 -5.12 10.56
C PRO A 155 -29.47 -6.45 10.75
N HIS A 156 -30.14 -6.61 11.90
CA HIS A 156 -31.10 -7.70 12.18
C HIS A 156 -30.54 -9.13 11.96
N ARG A 157 -29.26 -9.33 12.30
CA ARG A 157 -28.57 -10.61 12.19
C ARG A 157 -27.74 -10.85 13.45
N SER A 158 -27.66 -12.11 13.86
CA SER A 158 -26.74 -12.54 14.92
C SER A 158 -25.30 -12.62 14.38
N LEU A 159 -24.34 -12.55 15.30
CA LEU A 159 -22.93 -12.72 14.96
C LEU A 159 -22.66 -14.04 14.25
N GLU A 160 -23.23 -15.15 14.73
CA GLU A 160 -23.04 -16.50 14.16
C GLU A 160 -23.38 -16.55 12.66
N VAL A 161 -24.52 -15.99 12.27
CA VAL A 161 -24.98 -15.99 10.87
C VAL A 161 -24.07 -15.14 9.99
N ALA A 162 -23.68 -13.96 10.48
CA ALA A 162 -22.76 -13.08 9.75
C ALA A 162 -21.37 -13.71 9.59
N VAL A 163 -20.87 -14.38 10.63
CA VAL A 163 -19.58 -15.10 10.59
C VAL A 163 -19.63 -16.25 9.61
N GLY A 164 -20.72 -17.02 9.59
CA GLY A 164 -20.92 -18.08 8.59
C GLY A 164 -20.85 -17.56 7.16
N ALA A 165 -21.46 -16.40 6.88
CA ALA A 165 -21.38 -15.75 5.56
C ALA A 165 -19.95 -15.27 5.22
N ALA A 166 -19.24 -14.69 6.19
CA ALA A 166 -17.85 -14.27 5.99
C ALA A 166 -16.91 -15.45 5.72
N LEU A 167 -17.07 -16.56 6.45
CA LEU A 167 -16.30 -17.79 6.21
C LEU A 167 -16.61 -18.38 4.83
N HIS A 168 -17.87 -18.34 4.39
CA HIS A 168 -18.25 -18.76 3.05
C HIS A 168 -17.51 -17.96 1.97
N TYR A 169 -17.41 -16.64 2.13
CA TYR A 169 -16.61 -15.80 1.24
C TYR A 169 -15.15 -16.25 1.17
N PHE A 170 -14.50 -16.48 2.32
CA PHE A 170 -13.09 -16.89 2.32
C PHE A 170 -12.87 -18.28 1.71
N GLN A 171 -13.79 -19.22 1.94
CA GLN A 171 -13.76 -20.56 1.35
C GLN A 171 -13.92 -20.54 -0.18
N ASN A 172 -14.66 -19.57 -0.72
CA ASN A 172 -14.95 -19.47 -2.15
C ASN A 172 -14.18 -18.34 -2.85
N LEU A 173 -13.22 -17.71 -2.16
CA LEU A 173 -12.52 -16.51 -2.63
C LEU A 173 -11.97 -16.65 -4.05
N SER A 174 -11.31 -17.77 -4.34
CA SER A 174 -10.74 -18.08 -5.66
C SER A 174 -11.80 -18.06 -6.77
N THR A 175 -12.97 -18.63 -6.50
CA THR A 175 -14.09 -18.69 -7.44
C THR A 175 -14.72 -17.31 -7.63
N GLU A 176 -14.97 -16.60 -6.54
CA GLU A 176 -15.60 -15.28 -6.55
C GLU A 176 -14.70 -14.24 -7.26
N LEU A 177 -13.38 -14.28 -7.03
CA LEU A 177 -12.42 -13.41 -7.73
C LEU A 177 -12.39 -13.67 -9.23
N LYS A 178 -12.47 -14.94 -9.65
CA LYS A 178 -12.46 -15.30 -11.06
C LYS A 178 -13.74 -14.82 -11.75
N ILE A 179 -14.89 -14.98 -11.11
CA ILE A 179 -16.20 -14.62 -11.67
C ILE A 179 -16.38 -13.10 -11.73
N HIS A 180 -16.11 -12.39 -10.63
CA HIS A 180 -16.45 -10.98 -10.50
C HIS A 180 -15.34 -10.02 -10.93
N VAL A 181 -14.08 -10.44 -10.83
CA VAL A 181 -12.91 -9.57 -11.04
C VAL A 181 -12.03 -10.08 -12.18
N GLY A 182 -12.26 -11.29 -12.69
CA GLY A 182 -11.44 -11.91 -13.75
C GLY A 182 -10.04 -12.32 -13.27
N VAL A 183 -9.82 -12.36 -11.95
CA VAL A 183 -8.54 -12.65 -11.33
C VAL A 183 -8.44 -14.13 -10.98
N GLN A 184 -7.30 -14.75 -11.29
CA GLN A 184 -7.00 -16.11 -10.87
C GLN A 184 -6.20 -16.03 -9.57
N CYS A 185 -6.77 -16.58 -8.50
CA CYS A 185 -6.13 -16.66 -7.19
C CYS A 185 -6.24 -18.10 -6.70
N GLU A 186 -5.13 -18.82 -6.63
CA GLU A 186 -5.08 -20.18 -6.09
C GLU A 186 -4.44 -20.13 -4.70
N LEU A 187 -5.13 -20.64 -3.69
CA LEU A 187 -4.59 -20.80 -2.35
C LEU A 187 -4.32 -22.29 -2.09
N GLU A 188 -3.05 -22.66 -2.08
CA GLU A 188 -2.59 -24.02 -1.78
C GLU A 188 -2.26 -24.11 -0.29
N MET A 189 -2.88 -25.03 0.45
CA MET A 189 -2.55 -25.28 1.85
C MET A 189 -1.23 -26.06 1.91
N MET A 190 -0.22 -25.44 2.49
CA MET A 190 1.11 -26.04 2.62
C MET A 190 1.25 -26.79 3.94
N GLN A 191 0.72 -26.21 5.02
CA GLN A 191 0.71 -26.82 6.36
C GLN A 191 -0.57 -26.44 7.10
N ASP A 192 -1.22 -27.44 7.70
CA ASP A 192 -2.26 -27.23 8.72
C ASP A 192 -1.58 -26.93 10.07
N LEU A 193 -1.97 -25.83 10.71
CA LEU A 193 -1.38 -25.38 11.97
C LEU A 193 -2.33 -25.63 13.17
N GLY A 194 -3.49 -26.25 12.93
CA GLY A 194 -4.53 -26.51 13.93
C GLY A 194 -5.30 -25.24 14.33
N GLU A 195 -6.41 -25.41 15.07
CA GLU A 195 -7.17 -24.31 15.68
C GLU A 195 -7.58 -23.20 14.68
N ALA A 196 -8.04 -23.59 13.49
CA ALA A 196 -8.39 -22.68 12.40
C ALA A 196 -7.23 -21.77 11.94
N ARG A 197 -5.99 -22.27 12.03
CA ARG A 197 -4.79 -21.66 11.48
C ARG A 197 -4.25 -22.50 10.32
N ALA A 198 -3.74 -21.85 9.29
CA ALA A 198 -3.14 -22.50 8.14
C ALA A 198 -1.96 -21.70 7.62
N TYR A 199 -0.99 -22.41 7.05
CA TYR A 199 0.05 -21.82 6.23
C TYR A 199 -0.20 -22.20 4.78
N THR A 200 -0.30 -21.20 3.92
CA THR A 200 -0.72 -21.34 2.53
C THR A 200 0.26 -20.66 1.59
N GLN A 201 0.27 -21.10 0.34
CA GLN A 201 0.91 -20.38 -0.75
C GLN A 201 -0.18 -19.87 -1.70
N MET A 202 -0.23 -18.55 -1.85
CA MET A 202 -1.13 -17.87 -2.78
C MET A 202 -0.41 -17.69 -4.11
N ARG A 203 -1.01 -18.18 -5.19
CA ARG A 203 -0.60 -17.90 -6.57
C ARG A 203 -1.63 -16.97 -7.20
N TYR A 204 -1.19 -15.77 -7.48
CA TYR A 204 -2.03 -14.68 -7.95
C TYR A 204 -1.70 -14.35 -9.41
N ARG A 205 -2.73 -14.19 -10.23
CA ARG A 205 -2.60 -13.75 -11.62
C ARG A 205 -3.76 -12.84 -12.00
N ASN A 206 -3.40 -11.66 -12.48
CA ASN A 206 -4.31 -10.70 -13.09
C ASN A 206 -3.83 -10.41 -14.52
N GLY A 207 -4.47 -11.10 -15.47
CA GLY A 207 -4.06 -11.08 -16.87
C GLY A 207 -2.63 -11.60 -17.12
N PRO A 208 -2.06 -11.32 -18.30
CA PRO A 208 -0.74 -11.83 -18.69
C PRO A 208 0.42 -11.02 -18.08
N LYS A 209 0.16 -9.78 -17.66
CA LYS A 209 1.19 -8.81 -17.24
C LYS A 209 1.31 -8.69 -15.73
N PHE A 210 0.50 -9.38 -14.93
CA PHE A 210 0.59 -9.32 -13.48
C PHE A 210 0.44 -10.71 -12.89
N CYS A 211 1.52 -11.22 -12.31
CA CYS A 211 1.49 -12.45 -11.51
C CYS A 211 2.37 -12.27 -10.27
N SER A 212 1.91 -12.83 -9.16
CA SER A 212 2.60 -12.85 -7.87
C SER A 212 2.49 -14.22 -7.23
N THR A 213 3.42 -14.54 -6.36
CA THR A 213 3.32 -15.67 -5.44
C THR A 213 3.70 -15.17 -4.07
N SER A 214 2.90 -15.48 -3.05
CA SER A 214 3.16 -15.12 -1.67
C SER A 214 2.88 -16.31 -0.77
N ASN A 215 3.63 -16.41 0.32
CA ASN A 215 3.37 -17.37 1.37
C ASN A 215 2.61 -16.63 2.47
N THR A 216 1.51 -17.19 2.95
CA THR A 216 0.56 -16.47 3.81
C THR A 216 0.07 -17.38 4.94
N THR A 217 0.19 -16.87 6.16
CA THR A 217 -0.49 -17.41 7.34
C THR A 217 -1.92 -16.92 7.36
N LEU A 218 -2.85 -17.82 7.67
CA LEU A 218 -4.27 -17.55 7.87
C LEU A 218 -4.62 -18.00 9.28
N ALA A 219 -5.38 -17.20 10.01
CA ALA A 219 -5.85 -17.54 11.34
C ALA A 219 -7.25 -16.99 11.57
N ALA A 220 -8.11 -17.78 12.21
CA ALA A 220 -9.40 -17.32 12.67
C ALA A 220 -9.61 -17.63 14.15
N ARG A 221 -10.25 -16.73 14.87
CA ARG A 221 -10.71 -16.96 16.25
C ARG A 221 -12.13 -16.45 16.39
N ILE A 222 -13.03 -17.36 16.73
CA ILE A 222 -14.46 -17.07 16.88
C ILE A 222 -14.82 -17.31 18.35
N THR A 223 -15.41 -16.30 18.97
CA THR A 223 -15.96 -16.33 20.32
C THR A 223 -17.44 -15.91 20.26
N PRO A 224 -18.23 -16.11 21.32
CA PRO A 224 -19.62 -15.67 21.34
C PRO A 224 -19.81 -14.16 21.13
N GLU A 225 -18.78 -13.36 21.46
CA GLU A 225 -18.85 -11.89 21.41
C GLU A 225 -18.20 -11.31 20.13
N SER A 226 -17.27 -12.04 19.52
CA SER A 226 -16.49 -11.54 18.39
C SER A 226 -15.98 -12.64 17.47
N ALA A 227 -15.75 -12.30 16.20
CA ALA A 227 -14.98 -13.12 15.29
C ALA A 227 -13.84 -12.33 14.67
N ILE A 228 -12.68 -12.94 14.62
CA ILE A 228 -11.45 -12.37 14.09
C ILE A 228 -10.94 -13.27 12.97
N VAL A 229 -10.58 -12.69 11.83
CA VAL A 229 -9.84 -13.38 10.76
C VAL A 229 -8.62 -12.55 10.41
N VAL A 230 -7.47 -13.19 10.31
CA VAL A 230 -6.19 -12.56 9.97
C VAL A 230 -5.53 -13.32 8.84
N ALA A 231 -5.02 -12.58 7.87
CA ALA A 231 -4.06 -13.07 6.89
C ALA A 231 -2.81 -12.20 6.97
N ASP A 232 -1.64 -12.82 7.10
CA ASP A 232 -0.36 -12.14 7.09
C ASP A 232 0.67 -12.94 6.30
N PHE A 233 1.45 -12.26 5.47
CA PHE A 233 2.42 -12.92 4.61
C PHE A 233 3.72 -13.23 5.37
N VAL A 234 4.50 -14.17 4.83
CA VAL A 234 5.84 -14.53 5.33
C VAL A 234 6.86 -13.97 4.36
N ASP A 235 7.80 -13.13 4.84
CA ASP A 235 8.77 -12.45 4.00
C ASP A 235 9.69 -13.42 3.27
N ARG A 236 10.16 -14.44 4.01
CA ARG A 236 11.15 -15.39 3.52
C ARG A 236 10.87 -16.78 4.03
N ASP A 237 10.89 -17.72 3.11
CA ASP A 237 10.82 -19.13 3.42
C ASP A 237 11.80 -19.89 2.54
N ALA A 238 12.77 -20.53 3.17
CA ALA A 238 13.75 -21.31 2.45
C ALA A 238 13.17 -22.64 1.90
N ARG A 239 12.19 -23.24 2.57
CA ARG A 239 11.57 -24.51 2.15
C ARG A 239 10.62 -24.33 0.98
N TYR A 240 9.87 -23.23 0.98
CA TYR A 240 8.94 -22.86 -0.09
C TYR A 240 9.34 -21.49 -0.67
N PRO A 241 10.48 -21.42 -1.39
CA PRO A 241 11.01 -20.14 -1.85
C PRO A 241 10.13 -19.51 -2.93
N ILE A 242 10.00 -18.19 -2.86
CA ILE A 242 9.30 -17.38 -3.85
C ILE A 242 10.34 -16.69 -4.70
N ASP A 243 10.33 -16.98 -5.99
CA ASP A 243 11.14 -16.25 -6.95
C ASP A 243 10.53 -14.86 -7.20
N ARG A 244 11.14 -13.85 -6.58
CA ARG A 244 10.79 -12.42 -6.73
C ARG A 244 11.65 -11.73 -7.79
N THR A 245 12.64 -12.40 -8.37
CA THR A 245 13.65 -11.79 -9.25
C THR A 245 13.46 -12.16 -10.72
N SER A 246 12.67 -13.19 -11.05
CA SER A 246 12.34 -13.49 -12.44
C SER A 246 11.59 -12.35 -13.13
N GLY A 247 12.08 -12.01 -14.33
CA GLY A 247 11.47 -11.01 -15.19
C GLY A 247 10.00 -11.32 -15.46
N GLY A 248 9.11 -10.42 -15.05
CA GLY A 248 7.67 -10.53 -15.26
C GLY A 248 6.85 -10.74 -13.98
N ARG A 249 7.44 -11.27 -12.90
CA ARG A 249 6.74 -11.38 -11.61
C ARG A 249 6.70 -10.03 -10.88
N VAL A 250 5.58 -9.76 -10.22
CA VAL A 250 5.40 -8.61 -9.34
C VAL A 250 5.35 -9.14 -7.92
N GLY A 251 6.13 -8.56 -7.03
CA GLY A 251 5.99 -8.79 -5.60
C GLY A 251 4.72 -8.08 -5.13
N LEU A 252 3.70 -8.86 -4.83
CA LEU A 252 2.49 -8.44 -4.12
C LEU A 252 2.45 -9.24 -2.82
N ASP A 253 2.61 -8.53 -1.70
CA ASP A 253 2.42 -9.04 -0.36
C ASP A 253 1.15 -8.43 0.22
N SER A 254 0.32 -9.23 0.88
CA SER A 254 -1.01 -8.82 1.35
C SER A 254 -1.23 -9.16 2.81
N CYS A 255 -1.77 -8.21 3.55
CA CYS A 255 -2.24 -8.39 4.93
C CYS A 255 -3.74 -8.08 5.00
N LEU A 256 -4.47 -8.86 5.79
CA LEU A 256 -5.90 -8.68 6.04
C LEU A 256 -6.18 -8.88 7.53
N SER A 257 -6.99 -7.99 8.10
CA SER A 257 -7.56 -8.13 9.42
C SER A 257 -9.05 -7.88 9.34
N LEU A 258 -9.85 -8.81 9.84
CA LEU A 258 -11.29 -8.70 9.95
C LEU A 258 -11.68 -8.84 11.42
N LEU A 259 -12.52 -7.95 11.91
CA LEU A 259 -13.16 -8.02 13.21
C LEU A 259 -14.67 -7.88 13.02
N MET A 260 -15.42 -8.83 13.55
CA MET A 260 -16.87 -8.80 13.61
C MET A 260 -17.28 -8.84 15.07
N THR A 261 -18.14 -7.93 15.50
CA THR A 261 -18.64 -7.86 16.89
C THR A 261 -20.15 -7.70 16.90
N SER A 262 -20.83 -8.40 17.81
CA SER A 262 -22.25 -8.14 18.07
C SER A 262 -22.38 -6.81 18.81
N GLU A 263 -23.30 -5.97 18.35
CA GLU A 263 -23.67 -4.70 18.95
C GLU A 263 -25.19 -4.64 19.07
N ARG A 264 -25.68 -3.80 19.99
CA ARG A 264 -27.09 -3.48 20.09
C ARG A 264 -27.29 -2.00 19.86
N ASP A 265 -28.24 -1.68 18.99
CA ASP A 265 -28.66 -0.31 18.79
C ASP A 265 -29.28 0.22 20.11
N PRO A 266 -28.75 1.32 20.67
CA PRO A 266 -29.18 1.81 21.97
C PRO A 266 -30.60 2.41 21.97
N MET A 267 -31.14 2.77 20.80
CA MET A 267 -32.47 3.36 20.67
C MET A 267 -33.55 2.31 20.41
N THR A 268 -33.25 1.32 19.57
CA THR A 268 -34.21 0.31 19.11
C THR A 268 -34.05 -1.04 19.83
N GLY A 269 -32.93 -1.26 20.52
CA GLY A 269 -32.57 -2.52 21.16
C GLY A 269 -32.28 -3.66 20.18
N GLN A 270 -32.31 -3.39 18.87
CA GLN A 270 -32.07 -4.39 17.83
C GLN A 270 -30.60 -4.78 17.80
N GLU A 271 -30.34 -6.08 17.63
CA GLU A 271 -28.99 -6.59 17.43
C GLU A 271 -28.52 -6.35 16.00
N HIS A 272 -27.26 -5.94 15.86
CA HIS A 272 -26.57 -5.82 14.59
C HIS A 272 -25.12 -6.27 14.73
N VAL A 273 -24.49 -6.60 13.61
CA VAL A 273 -23.07 -6.97 13.59
C VAL A 273 -22.28 -5.81 13.00
N LEU A 274 -21.34 -5.27 13.78
CA LEU A 274 -20.33 -4.35 13.26
C LEU A 274 -19.21 -5.17 12.62
N VAL A 275 -18.94 -4.91 11.36
CA VAL A 275 -17.84 -5.51 10.61
C VAL A 275 -16.79 -4.45 10.32
N GLN A 276 -15.55 -4.76 10.65
CA GLN A 276 -14.41 -3.89 10.47
C GLN A 276 -13.32 -4.66 9.75
N ARG A 277 -12.91 -4.19 8.57
CA ARG A 277 -11.90 -4.84 7.74
C ARG A 277 -10.79 -3.85 7.42
N LEU A 278 -9.56 -4.25 7.71
CA LEU A 278 -8.33 -3.55 7.31
C LEU A 278 -7.61 -4.45 6.33
N SER A 279 -7.14 -3.87 5.22
CA SER A 279 -6.33 -4.58 4.24
C SER A 279 -5.20 -3.70 3.74
N VAL A 280 -4.04 -4.30 3.50
CA VAL A 280 -2.90 -3.60 2.91
C VAL A 280 -2.19 -4.52 1.91
N ASN A 281 -1.99 -4.01 0.70
CA ASN A 281 -1.13 -4.62 -0.30
C ASN A 281 0.16 -3.81 -0.43
N ARG A 282 1.31 -4.50 -0.30
CA ARG A 282 2.65 -3.97 -0.57
C ARG A 282 3.11 -4.47 -1.93
N TYR A 283 3.36 -3.54 -2.84
CA TYR A 283 3.84 -3.79 -4.19
C TYR A 283 5.31 -3.39 -4.34
N ASN A 284 6.12 -4.24 -4.98
CA ASN A 284 7.49 -3.89 -5.39
C ASN A 284 7.53 -3.07 -6.70
N LEU A 285 6.50 -2.27 -6.97
CA LEU A 285 6.40 -1.38 -8.12
C LEU A 285 6.30 0.06 -7.64
N PRO A 286 6.90 1.03 -8.38
CA PRO A 286 6.73 2.43 -8.06
C PRO A 286 5.29 2.90 -8.35
N PRO A 287 4.83 3.99 -7.70
CA PRO A 287 3.48 4.52 -7.92
C PRO A 287 3.26 5.06 -9.34
N SER A 288 4.32 5.27 -10.12
CA SER A 288 4.25 5.64 -11.54
C SER A 288 4.07 4.46 -12.49
N SER A 289 4.12 3.21 -11.99
CA SER A 289 4.05 2.01 -12.82
C SER A 289 2.64 1.82 -13.43
N PRO A 290 2.50 1.75 -14.76
CA PRO A 290 1.20 1.48 -15.40
C PRO A 290 0.62 0.11 -15.00
N ARG A 291 1.49 -0.89 -14.79
CA ARG A 291 1.08 -2.22 -14.33
C ARG A 291 0.41 -2.17 -12.96
N LEU A 292 0.88 -1.30 -12.08
CA LEU A 292 0.30 -1.10 -10.75
C LEU A 292 -1.06 -0.38 -10.85
N HIS A 293 -1.18 0.60 -11.75
CA HIS A 293 -2.45 1.32 -11.96
C HIS A 293 -3.52 0.39 -12.50
N ASP A 294 -3.18 -0.44 -13.48
CA ASP A 294 -4.11 -1.42 -14.06
C ASP A 294 -4.52 -2.48 -13.03
N GLU A 295 -3.57 -2.96 -12.22
CA GLU A 295 -3.83 -3.85 -11.09
C GLU A 295 -4.82 -3.23 -10.11
N ILE A 296 -4.51 -2.05 -9.55
CA ILE A 296 -5.38 -1.39 -8.55
C ILE A 296 -6.77 -1.13 -9.14
N ARG A 297 -6.85 -0.67 -10.39
CA ARG A 297 -8.13 -0.37 -11.04
C ARG A 297 -9.00 -1.61 -11.20
N SER A 298 -8.41 -2.71 -11.65
CA SER A 298 -9.14 -3.95 -11.91
C SER A 298 -9.53 -4.67 -10.61
N THR A 299 -8.69 -4.62 -9.58
CA THR A 299 -8.97 -5.29 -8.30
C THR A 299 -9.62 -4.41 -7.25
N LEU A 300 -9.96 -3.16 -7.58
CA LEU A 300 -10.60 -2.23 -6.65
C LEU A 300 -11.85 -2.82 -5.97
N PRO A 301 -12.79 -3.50 -6.68
CA PRO A 301 -13.98 -4.07 -6.03
C PRO A 301 -13.67 -5.17 -5.01
N TRP A 302 -12.57 -5.90 -5.20
CA TRP A 302 -12.11 -6.88 -4.21
C TRP A 302 -11.47 -6.16 -3.02
N PHE A 303 -10.58 -5.21 -3.31
CA PHE A 303 -9.76 -4.55 -2.33
C PHE A 303 -10.54 -3.56 -1.44
N ASN A 304 -11.52 -2.86 -1.99
CA ASN A 304 -12.34 -1.88 -1.26
C ASN A 304 -13.45 -2.50 -0.39
N GLY A 305 -13.71 -3.81 -0.55
CA GLY A 305 -14.73 -4.52 0.20
C GLY A 305 -16.03 -4.81 -0.54
N ASP A 306 -16.23 -4.31 -1.75
CA ASP A 306 -17.51 -4.47 -2.47
C ASP A 306 -17.81 -5.94 -2.76
N LEU A 307 -16.83 -6.71 -3.22
CA LEU A 307 -16.98 -8.15 -3.45
C LEU A 307 -17.28 -8.91 -2.15
N PHE A 308 -16.62 -8.54 -1.05
CA PHE A 308 -16.87 -9.13 0.25
C PHE A 308 -18.30 -8.87 0.72
N MET A 309 -18.79 -7.64 0.51
CA MET A 309 -20.16 -7.26 0.84
C MET A 309 -21.19 -7.94 -0.05
N GLU A 310 -20.94 -8.04 -1.36
CA GLU A 310 -21.80 -8.78 -2.29
C GLU A 310 -22.02 -10.21 -1.80
N VAL A 311 -20.93 -10.94 -1.54
CA VAL A 311 -21.00 -12.38 -1.23
C VAL A 311 -21.69 -12.59 0.11
N ILE A 312 -21.41 -11.72 1.10
CA ILE A 312 -22.08 -11.78 2.39
C ILE A 312 -23.56 -11.47 2.25
N CYS A 313 -23.94 -10.37 1.58
CA CYS A 313 -25.34 -10.00 1.39
C CYS A 313 -26.11 -11.12 0.68
N ARG A 314 -25.57 -11.66 -0.41
CA ARG A 314 -26.13 -12.79 -1.14
C ARG A 314 -26.34 -13.99 -0.21
N GLN A 315 -25.33 -14.34 0.61
CA GLN A 315 -25.46 -15.48 1.53
C GLN A 315 -26.46 -15.25 2.67
N LEU A 316 -26.60 -14.00 3.13
CA LEU A 316 -27.57 -13.60 4.16
C LEU A 316 -29.01 -13.52 3.64
N GLU A 317 -29.21 -13.30 2.34
CA GLU A 317 -30.51 -13.31 1.67
C GLU A 317 -30.99 -14.73 1.34
N HIS A 318 -30.09 -15.60 0.90
CA HIS A 318 -30.43 -16.96 0.44
C HIS A 318 -30.60 -17.97 1.59
N GLY A 319 -30.33 -17.59 2.85
CA GLY A 319 -30.69 -18.35 4.03
C GLY A 319 -30.24 -19.82 4.00
N SER A 320 -28.93 -20.08 3.91
CA SER A 320 -28.45 -21.43 4.24
C SER A 320 -28.50 -21.63 5.76
N PRO A 321 -29.13 -22.73 6.26
CA PRO A 321 -28.99 -23.12 7.65
C PRO A 321 -27.51 -23.29 7.95
N ALA A 322 -27.09 -22.83 9.13
CA ALA A 322 -25.79 -23.16 9.67
C ALA A 322 -25.58 -24.67 9.53
N ARG A 323 -24.64 -25.09 8.67
CA ARG A 323 -23.97 -26.36 8.91
C ARG A 323 -23.28 -26.14 10.24
N THR A 324 -23.88 -26.72 11.28
CA THR A 324 -23.28 -26.85 12.61
C THR A 324 -21.79 -27.05 12.44
N LEU A 325 -21.02 -26.07 12.92
CA LEU A 325 -19.60 -26.24 13.12
C LEU A 325 -19.44 -27.58 13.88
N PRO A 326 -18.58 -28.51 13.43
CA PRO A 326 -18.24 -29.64 14.26
C PRO A 326 -17.74 -29.06 15.58
N SER A 327 -18.42 -29.40 16.66
CA SER A 327 -17.94 -29.16 18.01
C SER A 327 -16.53 -29.73 18.11
N CYS A 328 -15.54 -28.84 18.20
CA CYS A 328 -14.23 -29.14 18.76
C CYS A 328 -14.25 -28.64 20.21
#